data_AF-A0A9D1DSX3-F1
#
_entry.id   AF-A0A9D1DSX3-F1
#
_cell.length_a   1.000
_cell.length_b   1.000
_cell.length_c   1.000
_cell.angle_alpha   90.00
_cell.angle_beta   90.00
_cell.angle_gamma   90.00
#
_symmetry.space_group_name_H-M   'P 1'
#
loop_
_entity.id
_entity.type
_entity.pdbx_description
1 polymer ?
#
loop_
_entity_poly.entity_id
_entity_poly.type
_entity_poly.pdbx_seq_one_letter_code
_entity_poly.pdbx_strand_id
1 'polypeptide(L)'
;MENNIKMTILKEAKECIEAGKISKGEALLKGYLDFNNDPEISSTLANIYTQRGELKEALEILKSQDSNYFCVFKSLSEVYIKLEKYDKLYNLWKKSKNRNFQDLKKDKDLIKAKRYLRRVQVFLKLFVNKKIDTPKELDYKEEQYVKYDYNKALKHISLRHTSPNNNPNENTSSIFYSQYDLKELFLVATRNIEFAKREIKLKWDFSDTYIFYFKDIGRSENGLSLNFFRVATIPNTNKIITMFPTFNRKSSSLCRISEQDMLPICNPIVHSA
;
A
#
# COMPACT_ATOMS: atom_id res chain seq x y z
N MET A 1 -16.08 -34.44 2.43
CA MET A 1 -16.74 -33.85 3.62
C MET A 1 -15.96 -32.67 4.15
N GLU A 2 -14.65 -32.82 4.36
CA GLU A 2 -13.71 -31.78 4.84
C GLU A 2 -13.72 -30.48 4.01
N ASN A 3 -13.77 -30.58 2.69
CA ASN A 3 -13.83 -29.40 1.81
C ASN A 3 -15.13 -28.57 2.00
N ASN A 4 -16.23 -29.21 2.43
CA ASN A 4 -17.49 -28.52 2.68
C ASN A 4 -17.45 -27.78 4.03
N ILE A 5 -16.80 -28.37 5.03
CA ILE A 5 -16.58 -27.76 6.34
C ILE A 5 -15.66 -26.55 6.20
N LYS A 6 -14.52 -26.69 5.48
CA LYS A 6 -13.60 -25.58 5.18
C LYS A 6 -14.32 -24.39 4.55
N MET A 7 -15.11 -24.64 3.49
CA MET A 7 -15.82 -23.59 2.77
C MET A 7 -16.86 -22.88 3.66
N THR A 8 -17.57 -23.63 4.51
CA THR A 8 -18.49 -23.05 5.50
C THR A 8 -17.77 -22.17 6.51
N ILE A 9 -16.66 -22.64 7.08
CA ILE A 9 -15.86 -21.87 8.04
C ILE A 9 -15.33 -20.58 7.40
N LEU A 10 -14.77 -20.64 6.20
CA LEU A 10 -14.28 -19.45 5.48
C LEU A 10 -15.40 -18.45 5.22
N LYS A 11 -16.57 -18.94 4.78
CA LYS A 11 -17.74 -18.10 4.52
C LYS A 11 -18.23 -17.41 5.79
N GLU A 12 -18.45 -18.17 6.86
CA GLU A 12 -18.97 -17.62 8.12
C GLU A 12 -17.96 -16.66 8.77
N ALA A 13 -16.67 -17.00 8.74
CA ALA A 13 -15.62 -16.12 9.24
C ALA A 13 -15.60 -14.78 8.47
N LYS A 14 -15.73 -14.83 7.15
CA LYS A 14 -15.80 -13.63 6.30
C LYS A 14 -17.03 -12.78 6.61
N GLU A 15 -18.21 -13.37 6.73
CA GLU A 15 -19.45 -12.68 7.11
C GLU A 15 -19.33 -12.02 8.49
N CYS A 16 -18.70 -12.70 9.46
CA CYS A 16 -18.44 -12.13 10.78
C CYS A 16 -17.51 -10.91 10.70
N ILE A 17 -16.44 -10.99 9.91
CA ILE A 17 -15.49 -9.89 9.74
C ILE A 17 -16.15 -8.69 9.06
N GLU A 18 -16.93 -8.92 8.00
CA GLU A 18 -17.67 -7.86 7.29
C GLU A 18 -18.72 -7.19 8.19
N ALA A 19 -19.34 -7.94 9.11
CA ALA A 19 -20.26 -7.43 10.12
C ALA A 19 -19.56 -6.78 11.33
N GLY A 20 -18.23 -6.62 11.32
CA GLY A 20 -17.44 -6.06 12.42
C GLY A 20 -17.24 -6.99 13.63
N LYS A 21 -17.74 -8.24 13.57
CA LYS A 21 -17.60 -9.28 14.60
C LYS A 21 -16.27 -10.04 14.45
N ILE A 22 -15.15 -9.30 14.42
CA ILE A 22 -13.83 -9.83 14.11
C ILE A 22 -13.43 -10.99 15.04
N SER A 23 -13.69 -10.87 16.35
CA SER A 23 -13.34 -11.92 17.33
C SER A 23 -14.06 -13.24 17.06
N LYS A 24 -15.31 -13.21 16.57
CA LYS A 24 -16.05 -14.42 16.21
C LYS A 24 -15.45 -15.08 14.96
N GLY A 25 -15.13 -14.28 13.93
CA GLY A 25 -14.47 -14.78 12.73
C GLY A 25 -13.09 -15.38 13.02
N GLU A 26 -12.31 -14.75 13.90
CA GLU A 26 -11.03 -15.26 14.39
C GLU A 26 -11.18 -16.61 15.10
N ALA A 27 -12.13 -16.72 16.04
CA ALA A 27 -12.36 -17.95 16.80
C ALA A 27 -12.73 -19.13 15.89
N LEU A 28 -13.55 -18.90 14.85
CA LEU A 28 -13.90 -19.92 13.86
C LEU A 28 -12.67 -20.42 13.10
N LEU A 29 -11.81 -19.51 12.63
CA LEU A 29 -10.61 -19.86 11.89
C LEU A 29 -9.59 -20.60 12.78
N LYS A 30 -9.39 -20.13 14.01
CA LYS A 30 -8.54 -20.80 15.02
C LYS A 30 -9.03 -22.22 15.32
N GLY A 31 -10.32 -22.36 15.64
CA GLY A 31 -10.90 -23.67 15.96
C GLY A 31 -10.79 -24.65 14.80
N TYR A 32 -10.83 -24.20 13.54
CA TYR A 32 -10.55 -25.07 12.40
C TYR A 32 -9.07 -25.46 12.32
N LEU A 33 -8.15 -24.52 12.57
CA LEU A 33 -6.70 -24.77 12.52
C LEU A 33 -6.19 -25.70 13.61
N ASP A 34 -6.83 -25.71 14.78
CA ASP A 34 -6.46 -26.62 15.88
C ASP A 34 -6.54 -28.11 15.46
N PHE A 35 -7.34 -28.42 14.43
CA PHE A 35 -7.50 -29.78 13.89
C PHE A 35 -7.02 -29.93 12.45
N ASN A 36 -6.71 -28.84 11.74
CA ASN A 36 -6.38 -28.88 10.32
C ASN A 36 -5.23 -27.92 10.00
N ASN A 37 -4.21 -28.41 9.29
CA ASN A 37 -3.13 -27.55 8.81
C ASN A 37 -3.44 -27.02 7.41
N ASP A 38 -4.31 -25.99 7.32
CA ASP A 38 -4.73 -25.42 6.03
C ASP A 38 -4.04 -24.08 5.71
N PRO A 39 -3.32 -23.98 4.57
CA PRO A 39 -2.62 -22.77 4.16
C PRO A 39 -3.51 -21.54 3.93
N GLU A 40 -4.74 -21.73 3.43
CA GLU A 40 -5.67 -20.65 3.10
C GLU A 40 -6.32 -20.07 4.36
N ILE A 41 -6.72 -20.94 5.29
CA ILE A 41 -7.23 -20.56 6.62
C ILE A 41 -6.11 -19.85 7.39
N SER A 42 -4.90 -20.41 7.40
CA SER A 42 -3.72 -19.81 8.05
C SER A 42 -3.41 -18.43 7.48
N SER A 43 -3.44 -18.28 6.16
CA SER A 43 -3.23 -16.98 5.49
C SER A 43 -4.33 -15.98 5.83
N THR A 44 -5.59 -16.43 5.89
CA THR A 44 -6.73 -15.57 6.25
C THR A 44 -6.61 -15.07 7.69
N LEU A 45 -6.31 -15.97 8.62
CA LEU A 45 -6.12 -15.64 10.03
C LEU A 45 -4.90 -14.72 10.23
N ALA A 46 -3.77 -15.02 9.59
CA ALA A 46 -2.58 -14.18 9.64
C ALA A 46 -2.84 -12.79 9.04
N ASN A 47 -3.66 -12.69 8.00
CA ASN A 47 -4.07 -11.39 7.47
C ASN A 47 -4.83 -10.59 8.53
N ILE A 48 -5.80 -11.18 9.24
CA ILE A 48 -6.53 -10.53 10.36
C ILE A 48 -5.55 -9.98 11.39
N TYR A 49 -4.61 -10.80 11.87
CA TYR A 49 -3.57 -10.37 12.79
C TYR A 49 -2.73 -9.21 12.25
N THR A 50 -2.31 -9.33 10.99
CA THR A 50 -1.55 -8.29 10.27
C THR A 50 -2.35 -7.00 10.11
N GLN A 51 -3.68 -7.07 10.07
CA GLN A 51 -4.57 -5.91 10.02
C GLN A 51 -4.60 -5.16 11.34
N ARG A 52 -4.60 -5.88 12.48
CA ARG A 52 -4.61 -5.32 13.83
C ARG A 52 -3.24 -4.88 14.35
N GLY A 53 -2.16 -5.21 13.62
CA GLY A 53 -0.80 -4.91 14.04
C GLY A 53 -0.14 -6.00 14.89
N GLU A 54 -0.82 -7.13 15.08
CA GLU A 54 -0.36 -8.35 15.77
C GLU A 54 0.60 -9.14 14.84
N LEU A 55 1.72 -8.50 14.48
CA LEU A 55 2.64 -9.03 13.46
C LEU A 55 3.41 -10.27 13.92
N LYS A 56 3.57 -10.47 15.23
CA LYS A 56 4.26 -11.65 15.78
C LYS A 56 3.37 -12.88 15.63
N GLU A 57 2.11 -12.75 16.01
CA GLU A 57 1.06 -13.76 15.92
C GLU A 57 0.83 -14.17 14.46
N ALA A 58 0.72 -13.19 13.56
CA ALA A 58 0.66 -13.44 12.12
C ALA A 58 1.86 -14.24 11.61
N LEU A 59 3.06 -13.90 12.08
CA LEU A 59 4.29 -14.59 11.66
C LEU A 59 4.37 -16.02 12.21
N GLU A 60 3.97 -16.27 13.45
CA GLU A 60 3.98 -17.62 14.03
C GLU A 60 3.06 -18.58 13.26
N ILE A 61 1.87 -18.14 12.89
CA ILE A 61 0.92 -18.95 12.11
C ILE A 61 1.48 -19.30 10.73
N LEU A 62 2.16 -18.36 10.07
CA LEU A 62 2.66 -18.54 8.72
C LEU A 62 3.99 -19.29 8.65
N LYS A 63 4.80 -19.30 9.72
CA LYS A 63 6.13 -19.92 9.74
C LYS A 63 6.09 -21.43 9.52
N SER A 64 5.03 -22.10 9.98
CA SER A 64 4.82 -23.54 9.82
C SER A 64 4.21 -23.91 8.46
N GLN A 65 3.80 -22.92 7.66
CA GLN A 65 3.15 -23.14 6.37
C GLN A 65 4.17 -23.23 5.22
N ASP A 66 3.85 -24.05 4.23
CA ASP A 66 4.66 -24.11 3.00
C ASP A 66 4.45 -22.84 2.15
N SER A 67 5.53 -22.11 1.88
CA SER A 67 5.50 -20.93 1.00
C SER A 67 5.31 -21.27 -0.49
N ASN A 68 5.13 -22.55 -0.84
CA ASN A 68 4.68 -22.99 -2.17
C ASN A 68 3.20 -22.70 -2.44
N TYR A 69 2.44 -22.36 -1.41
CA TYR A 69 1.10 -21.79 -1.57
C TYR A 69 1.22 -20.28 -1.77
N PHE A 70 0.61 -19.75 -2.83
CA PHE A 70 0.65 -18.34 -3.16
C PHE A 70 0.04 -17.47 -2.05
N CYS A 71 -1.07 -17.92 -1.45
CA CYS A 71 -1.66 -17.24 -0.30
C CYS A 71 -0.67 -17.07 0.86
N VAL A 72 0.07 -18.13 1.20
CA VAL A 72 1.10 -18.10 2.26
C VAL A 72 2.26 -17.19 1.86
N PHE A 73 2.77 -17.33 0.63
CA PHE A 73 3.81 -16.44 0.11
C PHE A 73 3.41 -14.96 0.19
N LYS A 74 2.17 -14.65 -0.20
CA LYS A 74 1.60 -13.31 -0.16
C LYS A 74 1.56 -12.78 1.27
N SER A 75 0.93 -13.51 2.19
CA SER A 75 0.79 -13.10 3.58
C SER A 75 2.15 -12.98 4.30
N LEU A 76 3.09 -13.90 4.07
CA LEU A 76 4.45 -13.78 4.60
C LEU A 76 5.18 -12.55 4.06
N SER A 77 5.00 -12.24 2.78
CA SER A 77 5.61 -11.05 2.17
C SER A 77 5.11 -9.77 2.85
N GLU A 78 3.80 -9.65 3.06
CA GLU A 78 3.19 -8.51 3.74
C GLU A 78 3.68 -8.37 5.20
N VAL A 79 3.74 -9.48 5.94
CA VAL A 79 4.26 -9.51 7.31
C VAL A 79 5.72 -9.08 7.36
N TYR A 80 6.57 -9.61 6.47
CA TYR A 80 8.00 -9.23 6.44
C TYR A 80 8.21 -7.78 6.06
N ILE A 81 7.42 -7.22 5.15
CA ILE A 81 7.48 -5.80 4.81
C ILE A 81 7.15 -4.95 6.04
N LYS A 82 6.05 -5.28 6.73
CA LYS A 82 5.64 -4.54 7.94
C LYS A 82 6.60 -4.68 9.12
N LEU A 83 7.27 -5.82 9.24
CA LEU A 83 8.32 -6.05 10.24
C LEU A 83 9.70 -5.52 9.81
N GLU A 84 9.81 -4.91 8.63
CA GLU A 84 11.08 -4.47 8.02
C GLU A 84 12.13 -5.60 7.89
N LYS A 85 11.69 -6.86 7.84
CA LYS A 85 12.55 -8.06 7.70
C LYS A 85 12.89 -8.33 6.24
N TYR A 86 13.53 -7.36 5.60
CA TYR A 86 13.72 -7.37 4.15
C TYR A 86 14.65 -8.47 3.62
N ASP A 87 15.62 -8.93 4.41
CA ASP A 87 16.44 -10.09 4.03
C ASP A 87 15.61 -11.37 3.94
N LYS A 88 14.64 -11.53 4.85
CA LYS A 88 13.70 -12.66 4.80
C LYS A 88 12.77 -12.56 3.60
N LEU A 89 12.28 -11.35 3.30
CA LEU A 89 11.49 -11.08 2.10
C LEU A 89 12.28 -11.39 0.81
N TYR A 90 13.55 -10.99 0.75
CA TYR A 90 14.43 -11.27 -0.39
C TYR A 90 14.62 -12.77 -0.60
N ASN A 91 14.89 -13.50 0.47
CA ASN A 91 15.07 -14.96 0.41
C ASN A 91 13.77 -15.67 0.02
N LEU A 92 12.62 -15.20 0.52
CA LEU A 92 11.30 -15.70 0.15
C LEU A 92 11.03 -15.48 -1.35
N TRP A 93 11.22 -14.25 -1.85
CA TRP A 93 11.07 -13.92 -3.26
C TRP A 93 12.02 -14.73 -4.16
N LYS A 94 13.30 -14.84 -3.78
CA LYS A 94 14.32 -15.58 -4.55
C LYS A 94 13.95 -17.06 -4.70
N LYS A 95 13.36 -17.66 -3.64
CA LYS A 95 12.84 -19.03 -3.68
C LYS A 95 11.65 -19.16 -4.63
N SER A 96 10.78 -18.16 -4.69
CA SER A 96 9.50 -18.22 -5.41
C SER A 96 9.51 -17.69 -6.85
N LYS A 97 10.56 -17.00 -7.30
CA LYS A 97 10.58 -16.30 -8.60
C LYS A 97 10.33 -17.19 -9.84
N ASN A 98 10.60 -18.49 -9.75
CA ASN A 98 10.41 -19.46 -10.83
C ASN A 98 9.43 -20.60 -10.44
N ARG A 99 8.65 -20.45 -9.35
CA ARG A 99 7.77 -21.52 -8.86
C ARG A 99 6.39 -21.47 -9.52
N ASN A 100 5.81 -22.65 -9.70
CA ASN A 100 4.37 -22.83 -9.90
C ASN A 100 3.73 -23.04 -8.52
N PHE A 101 2.88 -22.11 -8.08
CA PHE A 101 2.23 -22.20 -6.79
C PHE A 101 1.11 -23.27 -6.79
N GLN A 102 1.01 -24.03 -5.70
CA GLN A 102 0.16 -25.23 -5.62
C GLN A 102 -1.35 -24.92 -5.59
N ASP A 103 -1.72 -23.77 -5.04
CA ASP A 103 -3.10 -23.27 -4.92
C ASP A 103 -3.63 -22.58 -6.18
N LEU A 104 -2.79 -22.34 -7.18
CA LEU A 104 -3.20 -21.63 -8.40
C LEU A 104 -3.56 -22.62 -9.51
N LYS A 105 -4.85 -22.69 -9.83
CA LYS A 105 -5.38 -23.60 -10.88
C LYS A 105 -5.88 -22.90 -12.14
N LYS A 106 -6.08 -21.58 -12.08
CA LYS A 106 -6.64 -20.78 -13.18
C LYS A 106 -5.58 -19.82 -13.72
N ASP A 107 -5.51 -19.67 -15.04
CA ASP A 107 -4.56 -18.76 -15.69
C ASP A 107 -4.63 -17.33 -15.14
N LYS A 108 -5.84 -16.84 -14.87
CA LYS A 108 -6.07 -15.53 -14.27
C LYS A 108 -5.37 -15.39 -12.91
N ASP A 109 -5.35 -16.44 -12.09
CA ASP A 109 -4.74 -16.40 -10.77
C ASP A 109 -3.21 -16.52 -10.86
N LEU A 110 -2.71 -17.29 -11.84
CA LEU A 110 -1.28 -17.31 -12.18
C LEU A 110 -0.78 -15.94 -12.64
N ILE A 111 -1.54 -15.23 -13.48
CA ILE A 111 -1.21 -13.87 -13.93
C ILE A 111 -1.15 -12.91 -12.74
N LYS A 112 -2.12 -12.96 -11.81
CA LYS A 112 -2.10 -12.16 -10.59
C LYS A 112 -0.87 -12.46 -9.74
N ALA A 113 -0.52 -13.73 -9.57
CA ALA A 113 0.63 -14.14 -8.78
C ALA A 113 1.95 -13.66 -9.38
N LYS A 114 2.12 -13.79 -10.71
CA LYS A 114 3.27 -13.24 -11.44
C LYS A 114 3.37 -11.72 -11.26
N ARG A 115 2.25 -11.00 -11.36
CA ARG A 115 2.19 -9.55 -11.13
C ARG A 115 2.58 -9.19 -9.69
N TYR A 116 2.13 -9.96 -8.70
CA TYR A 116 2.48 -9.74 -7.30
C TYR A 116 3.97 -10.00 -7.04
N LEU A 117 4.53 -11.12 -7.54
CA LEU A 117 5.96 -11.42 -7.45
C LEU A 117 6.83 -10.31 -8.03
N ARG A 118 6.41 -9.77 -9.17
CA ARG A 118 7.06 -8.64 -9.83
C ARG A 118 7.03 -7.37 -8.97
N ARG A 119 5.91 -7.08 -8.29
CA ARG A 119 5.85 -5.96 -7.35
C ARG A 119 6.81 -6.15 -6.16
N VAL A 120 6.91 -7.36 -5.60
CA VAL A 120 7.90 -7.67 -4.54
C VAL A 120 9.33 -7.46 -5.04
N GLN A 121 9.63 -7.88 -6.27
CA GLN A 121 10.93 -7.69 -6.91
C GLN A 121 11.31 -6.20 -7.00
N VAL A 122 10.37 -5.40 -7.51
CA VAL A 122 10.52 -3.95 -7.61
C VAL A 122 10.75 -3.35 -6.21
N PHE A 123 9.93 -3.73 -5.24
CA PHE A 123 10.08 -3.29 -3.84
C PHE A 123 11.49 -3.56 -3.28
N LEU A 124 11.98 -4.80 -3.40
CA LEU A 124 13.28 -5.21 -2.88
C LEU A 124 14.45 -4.45 -3.52
N LYS A 125 14.38 -4.17 -4.82
CA LYS A 125 15.41 -3.39 -5.51
C LYS A 125 15.51 -1.97 -4.99
N LEU A 126 14.37 -1.34 -4.74
CA LEU A 126 14.28 0.10 -4.49
C LEU A 126 14.48 0.46 -3.03
N PHE A 127 13.90 -0.34 -2.14
CA PHE A 127 13.82 0.03 -0.74
C PHE A 127 14.84 -0.71 0.12
N VAL A 128 15.50 -1.72 -0.46
CA VAL A 128 16.46 -2.60 0.23
C VAL A 128 17.79 -2.67 -0.54
N ASN A 129 17.92 -1.92 -1.65
CA ASN A 129 19.10 -1.87 -2.51
C ASN A 129 19.63 -3.25 -2.92
N LYS A 130 18.73 -4.24 -3.11
CA LYS A 130 19.13 -5.57 -3.56
C LYS A 130 19.35 -5.54 -5.08
N LYS A 131 20.49 -6.04 -5.54
CA LYS A 131 20.76 -6.20 -6.98
C LYS A 131 19.81 -7.25 -7.55
N ILE A 132 18.82 -6.80 -8.33
CA ILE A 132 17.80 -7.64 -8.93
C ILE A 132 17.52 -7.16 -10.37
N ASP A 133 17.32 -8.11 -11.28
CA ASP A 133 16.94 -7.83 -12.66
C ASP A 133 15.57 -7.14 -12.68
N THR A 134 15.39 -6.14 -13.53
CA THR A 134 14.06 -5.52 -13.72
C THR A 134 13.51 -6.04 -15.04
N PRO A 135 12.21 -6.38 -15.13
CA PRO A 135 11.62 -6.73 -16.42
C PRO A 135 11.59 -5.49 -17.34
N LYS A 136 11.60 -5.73 -18.67
CA LYS A 136 11.70 -4.68 -19.68
C LYS A 136 10.51 -3.72 -19.73
N GLU A 137 9.31 -4.13 -19.30
CA GLU A 137 8.09 -3.32 -19.37
C GLU A 137 7.45 -3.16 -17.99
N LEU A 138 7.77 -2.10 -17.24
CA LEU A 138 7.18 -1.81 -15.93
C LEU A 138 5.76 -1.26 -16.07
N ASP A 139 4.85 -1.70 -15.20
CA ASP A 139 3.56 -1.04 -15.03
C ASP A 139 3.80 0.39 -14.53
N TYR A 140 2.99 1.36 -14.97
CA TYR A 140 3.03 2.76 -14.53
C TYR A 140 3.11 2.89 -13.01
N LYS A 141 2.32 2.08 -12.27
CA LYS A 141 2.37 2.07 -10.81
C LYS A 141 3.74 1.63 -10.31
N GLU A 142 4.34 0.61 -10.90
CA GLU A 142 5.67 0.09 -10.56
C GLU A 142 6.80 1.09 -10.90
N GLU A 143 6.68 1.83 -12.02
CA GLU A 143 7.61 2.92 -12.36
C GLU A 143 7.67 4.02 -11.29
N GLN A 144 6.53 4.36 -10.67
CA GLN A 144 6.48 5.35 -9.59
C GLN A 144 7.37 4.92 -8.41
N TYR A 145 7.35 3.64 -8.04
CA TYR A 145 8.26 3.12 -7.02
C TYR A 145 9.72 3.21 -7.51
N VAL A 146 10.00 2.87 -8.79
CA VAL A 146 11.38 2.72 -9.30
C VAL A 146 12.23 3.99 -9.25
N LYS A 147 11.60 5.16 -9.24
CA LYS A 147 12.30 6.46 -9.19
C LYS A 147 12.44 7.02 -7.76
N TYR A 148 12.30 6.19 -6.72
CA TYR A 148 12.40 6.63 -5.33
C TYR A 148 13.79 7.16 -4.97
N ASP A 149 13.86 8.47 -4.93
CA ASP A 149 14.92 9.35 -4.42
C ASP A 149 14.17 10.64 -4.13
N TYR A 150 14.29 11.22 -2.94
CA TYR A 150 13.54 12.43 -2.53
C TYR A 150 13.53 13.51 -3.62
N ASN A 151 14.69 13.78 -4.23
CA ASN A 151 14.82 14.79 -5.27
C ASN A 151 14.17 14.34 -6.59
N LYS A 152 14.26 13.05 -6.94
CA LYS A 152 13.63 12.50 -8.14
C LYS A 152 12.12 12.30 -7.98
N ALA A 153 11.64 12.01 -6.78
CA ALA A 153 10.24 11.86 -6.44
C ALA A 153 9.55 13.22 -6.49
N LEU A 154 10.15 14.25 -5.89
CA LEU A 154 9.68 15.63 -6.06
C LEU A 154 9.70 16.07 -7.51
N LYS A 155 10.79 15.80 -8.25
CA LYS A 155 10.86 16.06 -9.69
C LYS A 155 9.82 15.28 -10.50
N HIS A 156 9.50 14.05 -10.11
CA HIS A 156 8.50 13.23 -10.81
C HIS A 156 7.08 13.71 -10.52
N ILE A 157 6.79 14.03 -9.25
CA ILE A 157 5.51 14.60 -8.83
C ILE A 157 5.30 15.94 -9.52
N SER A 158 6.32 16.82 -9.56
CA SER A 158 6.24 18.10 -10.27
C SER A 158 6.04 17.89 -11.77
N LEU A 159 6.91 17.13 -12.45
CA LEU A 159 6.81 16.95 -13.91
C LEU A 159 5.50 16.29 -14.38
N ARG A 160 4.88 15.42 -13.57
CA ARG A 160 3.68 14.70 -13.98
C ARG A 160 2.39 15.29 -13.43
N HIS A 161 2.39 16.01 -12.33
CA HIS A 161 1.16 16.54 -11.74
C HIS A 161 1.04 18.05 -11.79
N THR A 162 2.09 18.79 -12.15
CA THR A 162 1.99 20.22 -12.48
C THR A 162 2.07 20.38 -13.99
N SER A 163 1.08 21.07 -14.56
CA SER A 163 1.13 21.53 -15.94
C SER A 163 1.39 23.03 -15.90
N PRO A 164 2.38 23.56 -16.64
CA PRO A 164 2.58 25.00 -16.79
C PRO A 164 1.30 25.72 -17.28
N ASN A 165 0.44 24.99 -17.99
CA ASN A 165 -0.78 25.50 -18.61
C ASN A 165 -2.06 25.06 -17.88
N ASN A 166 -1.97 24.48 -16.68
CA ASN A 166 -3.11 23.91 -15.95
C ASN A 166 -3.93 22.86 -16.74
N ASN A 167 -3.31 22.16 -17.70
CA ASN A 167 -3.97 21.04 -18.39
C ASN A 167 -3.87 19.74 -17.56
N PRO A 168 -4.98 19.01 -17.33
CA PRO A 168 -4.99 17.74 -16.60
C PRO A 168 -4.00 16.70 -17.16
N ASN A 169 -3.40 15.87 -16.29
CA ASN A 169 -2.57 14.74 -16.75
C ASN A 169 -3.45 13.64 -17.33
N GLU A 170 -3.17 13.23 -18.57
CA GLU A 170 -3.87 12.17 -19.32
C GLU A 170 -3.99 10.83 -18.56
N ASN A 171 -3.10 10.52 -17.62
CA ASN A 171 -3.09 9.27 -16.85
C ASN A 171 -3.93 9.33 -15.56
N THR A 172 -4.09 10.51 -14.96
CA THR A 172 -4.74 10.66 -13.65
C THR A 172 -5.95 11.57 -13.68
N SER A 173 -6.24 12.19 -14.83
CA SER A 173 -7.31 13.16 -15.04
C SER A 173 -7.33 14.31 -14.02
N SER A 174 -6.17 14.63 -13.44
CA SER A 174 -6.00 15.53 -12.30
C SER A 174 -4.63 16.19 -12.29
N ILE A 175 -4.58 17.43 -11.78
CA ILE A 175 -3.35 18.24 -11.62
C ILE A 175 -3.33 18.99 -10.30
N PHE A 176 -2.13 19.23 -9.76
CA PHE A 176 -1.86 20.24 -8.74
C PHE A 176 -1.82 21.62 -9.39
N TYR A 177 -2.36 22.64 -8.73
CA TYR A 177 -2.11 24.01 -9.17
C TYR A 177 -0.65 24.40 -8.95
N SER A 178 -0.12 25.21 -9.87
CA SER A 178 1.26 25.72 -9.83
C SER A 178 1.56 26.62 -8.62
N GLN A 179 0.53 27.18 -8.00
CA GLN A 179 0.64 28.04 -6.81
C GLN A 179 1.05 27.29 -5.54
N TYR A 180 0.97 25.96 -5.51
CA TYR A 180 1.39 25.17 -4.35
C TYR A 180 2.84 24.70 -4.49
N ASP A 181 3.63 24.90 -3.43
CA ASP A 181 4.92 24.25 -3.32
C ASP A 181 4.73 22.76 -2.99
N LEU A 182 4.95 21.91 -4.00
CA LEU A 182 4.91 20.45 -3.85
C LEU A 182 5.93 19.93 -2.83
N LYS A 183 7.04 20.62 -2.64
CA LYS A 183 8.06 20.27 -1.64
C LYS A 183 7.52 20.48 -0.24
N GLU A 184 6.85 21.59 0.02
CA GLU A 184 6.19 21.86 1.30
C GLU A 184 5.06 20.87 1.55
N LEU A 185 4.17 20.66 0.57
CA LEU A 185 3.10 19.65 0.66
C LEU A 185 3.65 18.27 1.05
N PHE A 186 4.75 17.86 0.43
CA PHE A 186 5.40 16.59 0.73
C PHE A 186 5.97 16.54 2.16
N LEU A 187 6.64 17.61 2.61
CA LEU A 187 7.20 17.70 3.96
C LEU A 187 6.11 17.66 5.02
N VAL A 188 5.03 18.42 4.82
CA VAL A 188 3.86 18.47 5.72
C VAL A 188 3.17 17.12 5.78
N ALA A 189 2.97 16.47 4.63
CA ALA A 189 2.42 15.12 4.58
C ALA A 189 3.31 14.12 5.34
N THR A 190 4.62 14.18 5.14
CA THR A 190 5.59 13.29 5.81
C THR A 190 5.51 13.43 7.33
N ARG A 191 5.52 14.67 7.83
CA ARG A 191 5.36 14.97 9.27
C ARG A 191 4.02 14.45 9.81
N ASN A 192 2.94 14.74 9.11
CA ASN A 192 1.61 14.32 9.57
C ASN A 192 1.40 12.81 9.51
N ILE A 193 2.02 12.09 8.56
CA ILE A 193 2.03 10.62 8.55
C ILE A 193 2.64 10.07 9.84
N GLU A 194 3.72 10.69 10.34
CA GLU A 194 4.39 10.29 11.58
C GLU A 194 3.43 10.36 12.78
N PHE A 195 2.62 11.42 12.86
CA PHE A 195 1.59 11.59 13.88
C PHE A 195 0.35 10.69 13.65
N ALA A 196 -0.05 10.48 12.40
CA ALA A 196 -1.25 9.74 12.00
C ALA A 196 -1.09 8.21 12.01
N LYS A 197 0.11 7.68 12.28
CA LYS A 197 0.38 6.23 12.42
C LYS A 197 -0.54 5.50 13.43
N ARG A 198 -1.35 6.23 14.19
CA ARG A 198 -2.33 5.67 15.15
C ARG A 198 -3.64 5.18 14.53
N GLU A 199 -4.17 5.70 13.40
CA GLU A 199 -5.59 5.40 13.07
C GLU A 199 -6.04 5.26 11.58
N ILE A 200 -5.20 5.45 10.56
CA ILE A 200 -5.72 5.44 9.15
C ILE A 200 -4.82 4.65 8.19
N LYS A 201 -5.34 3.53 7.64
CA LYS A 201 -4.66 2.72 6.62
C LYS A 201 -5.63 2.18 5.57
N LEU A 202 -5.63 2.76 4.37
CA LEU A 202 -6.19 2.08 3.20
C LEU A 202 -5.10 1.17 2.61
N LYS A 203 -5.39 -0.14 2.60
CA LYS A 203 -4.41 -1.18 2.23
C LYS A 203 -4.32 -1.32 0.72
N TRP A 204 -3.18 -0.91 0.17
CA TRP A 204 -2.66 -1.49 -1.06
C TRP A 204 -1.64 -2.56 -0.67
N ASP A 205 -1.52 -3.63 -1.45
CA ASP A 205 -0.69 -4.81 -1.16
C ASP A 205 0.76 -4.49 -0.68
N PHE A 206 1.28 -3.30 -1.00
CA PHE A 206 2.63 -2.84 -0.64
C PHE A 206 2.71 -1.39 -0.15
N SER A 207 1.59 -0.75 0.18
CA SER A 207 1.60 0.64 0.65
C SER A 207 0.47 0.98 1.62
N ASP A 208 0.81 1.79 2.61
CA ASP A 208 -0.16 2.48 3.46
C ASP A 208 -0.58 3.76 2.73
N THR A 209 -1.88 3.93 2.49
CA THR A 209 -2.42 5.14 1.84
C THR A 209 -3.09 6.04 2.86
N TYR A 210 -2.69 7.32 2.85
CA TYR A 210 -3.23 8.41 3.64
C TYR A 210 -4.00 9.37 2.75
N ILE A 211 -5.07 9.97 3.27
CA ILE A 211 -5.85 11.00 2.59
C ILE A 211 -5.78 12.27 3.43
N PHE A 212 -5.25 13.33 2.81
CA PHE A 212 -5.17 14.65 3.40
C PHE A 212 -6.20 15.56 2.75
N TYR A 213 -6.88 16.38 3.55
CA TYR A 213 -7.67 17.50 3.06
C TYR A 213 -6.81 18.75 3.01
N PHE A 214 -6.81 19.38 1.83
CA PHE A 214 -6.25 20.70 1.62
C PHE A 214 -7.03 21.38 0.51
N LYS A 215 -7.58 22.56 0.82
CA LYS A 215 -8.55 23.23 -0.03
C LYS A 215 -7.91 23.66 -1.35
N ASP A 216 -8.66 23.47 -2.43
CA ASP A 216 -8.35 23.90 -3.80
C ASP A 216 -6.96 23.45 -4.27
N ILE A 217 -6.49 22.27 -3.85
CA ILE A 217 -5.16 21.78 -4.18
C ILE A 217 -4.94 21.48 -5.68
N GLY A 218 -6.02 21.36 -6.45
CA GLY A 218 -5.95 21.04 -7.88
C GLY A 218 -7.30 21.05 -8.60
N ARG A 219 -7.29 20.63 -9.88
CA ARG A 219 -8.50 20.41 -10.70
C ARG A 219 -8.50 19.06 -11.38
N SER A 220 -9.71 18.52 -11.58
CA SER A 220 -9.95 17.38 -12.47
C SER A 220 -10.19 17.82 -13.92
N GLU A 221 -10.18 16.87 -14.86
CA GLU A 221 -10.59 17.06 -16.26
C GLU A 221 -11.97 17.73 -16.41
N ASN A 222 -12.90 17.43 -15.51
CA ASN A 222 -14.26 17.98 -15.56
C ASN A 222 -14.39 19.34 -14.83
N GLY A 223 -13.27 19.99 -14.49
CA GLY A 223 -13.25 21.29 -13.82
C GLY A 223 -13.56 21.25 -12.32
N LEU A 224 -13.78 20.08 -11.72
CA LEU A 224 -14.04 19.98 -10.27
C LEU A 224 -12.78 20.32 -9.48
N SER A 225 -12.93 21.19 -8.47
CA SER A 225 -11.90 21.44 -7.45
C SER A 225 -11.56 20.15 -6.70
N LEU A 226 -10.28 19.84 -6.67
CA LEU A 226 -9.73 18.75 -5.88
C LEU A 226 -9.31 19.34 -4.54
N ASN A 227 -9.97 18.90 -3.46
CA ASN A 227 -9.71 19.38 -2.10
C ASN A 227 -8.99 18.34 -1.24
N PHE A 228 -8.61 17.22 -1.83
CA PHE A 228 -7.88 16.17 -1.15
C PHE A 228 -6.66 15.81 -1.94
N PHE A 229 -5.66 15.26 -1.28
CA PHE A 229 -4.59 14.55 -1.94
C PHE A 229 -4.30 13.24 -1.23
N ARG A 230 -4.03 12.22 -2.03
CA ARG A 230 -3.71 10.88 -1.56
C ARG A 230 -2.21 10.72 -1.55
N VAL A 231 -1.70 10.21 -0.45
CA VAL A 231 -0.28 9.92 -0.24
C VAL A 231 -0.14 8.44 -0.02
N ALA A 232 0.58 7.75 -0.91
CA ALA A 232 0.95 6.36 -0.70
C ALA A 232 2.35 6.30 -0.10
N THR A 233 2.54 5.46 0.92
CA THR A 233 3.80 5.31 1.66
C THR A 233 4.21 3.85 1.73
N ILE A 234 5.49 3.58 1.99
CA ILE A 234 5.91 2.21 2.33
C ILE A 234 5.36 1.90 3.73
N PRO A 235 4.69 0.74 3.92
CA PRO A 235 4.03 0.42 5.18
C PRO A 235 4.98 0.54 6.38
N ASN A 236 4.47 1.10 7.47
CA ASN A 236 5.21 1.37 8.72
C ASN A 236 6.40 2.35 8.64
N THR A 237 6.73 2.88 7.45
CA THR A 237 7.73 3.93 7.29
C THR A 237 7.07 5.30 7.04
N ASN A 238 7.87 6.37 7.03
CA ASN A 238 7.41 7.70 6.58
C ASN A 238 7.75 7.98 5.11
N LYS A 239 8.18 6.95 4.36
CA LYS A 239 8.67 7.11 2.98
C LYS A 239 7.48 7.21 2.02
N ILE A 240 7.21 8.41 1.52
CA ILE A 240 6.20 8.67 0.50
C ILE A 240 6.67 8.16 -0.87
N ILE A 241 5.78 7.46 -1.56
CA ILE A 241 5.97 6.82 -2.86
C ILE A 241 5.36 7.69 -3.96
N THR A 242 4.14 8.17 -3.73
CA THR A 242 3.42 9.03 -4.68
C THR A 242 2.41 9.89 -3.94
N MET A 243 2.10 11.03 -4.54
CA MET A 243 1.14 12.00 -4.06
C MET A 243 0.34 12.54 -5.24
N PHE A 244 -1.00 12.50 -5.18
CA PHE A 244 -1.85 13.03 -6.24
C PHE A 244 -3.15 13.64 -5.68
N PRO A 245 -3.67 14.71 -6.31
CA PRO A 245 -4.89 15.35 -5.85
C PRO A 245 -6.12 14.52 -6.26
N THR A 246 -7.20 14.57 -5.47
CA THR A 246 -8.42 13.81 -5.68
C THR A 246 -9.65 14.52 -5.08
N PHE A 247 -10.83 14.21 -5.60
CA PHE A 247 -12.12 14.60 -5.01
C PHE A 247 -12.68 13.51 -4.07
N ASN A 248 -12.08 12.31 -4.09
CA ASN A 248 -12.64 11.13 -3.47
C ASN A 248 -12.31 11.04 -1.97
N ARG A 249 -13.28 11.46 -1.16
CA ARG A 249 -13.33 11.46 0.32
C ARG A 249 -13.60 10.08 0.95
N LYS A 250 -13.58 8.95 0.24
CA LYS A 250 -14.04 7.64 0.78
C LYS A 250 -13.18 7.03 1.93
N SER A 251 -12.58 7.81 2.82
CA SER A 251 -12.12 7.37 4.13
C SER A 251 -13.01 7.96 5.24
N SER A 252 -13.33 7.15 6.25
CA SER A 252 -14.08 7.55 7.44
C SER A 252 -13.30 8.51 8.36
N SER A 253 -11.98 8.57 8.22
CA SER A 253 -11.07 9.41 8.99
C SER A 253 -10.19 10.22 8.04
N LEU A 254 -10.01 11.50 8.33
CA LEU A 254 -9.49 12.50 7.40
C LEU A 254 -8.40 13.32 8.08
N CYS A 255 -7.18 13.30 7.54
CA CYS A 255 -6.10 14.15 8.04
C CYS A 255 -6.30 15.57 7.52
N ARG A 256 -6.53 16.53 8.42
CA ARG A 256 -6.60 17.94 8.04
C ARG A 256 -5.19 18.52 8.09
N ILE A 257 -4.81 19.18 7.01
CA ILE A 257 -3.64 20.04 6.98
C ILE A 257 -4.17 21.47 7.05
N SER A 258 -3.72 22.24 8.02
CA SER A 258 -4.01 23.66 8.09
C SER A 258 -3.08 24.44 7.15
N GLU A 259 -3.48 25.63 6.73
CA GLU A 259 -2.60 26.54 5.97
C GLU A 259 -1.35 26.93 6.78
N GLN A 260 -1.42 26.87 8.11
CA GLN A 260 -0.29 27.16 9.00
C GLN A 260 0.78 26.05 8.97
N ASP A 261 0.38 24.81 8.71
CA ASP A 261 1.31 23.69 8.54
C ASP A 261 2.15 23.83 7.26
N MET A 262 1.61 24.53 6.26
CA MET A 262 2.22 24.79 4.96
C MET A 262 3.16 26.00 4.94
N LEU A 263 3.35 26.68 6.07
CA LEU A 263 4.27 27.81 6.11
C LEU A 263 5.72 27.35 5.91
N PRO A 264 6.47 27.96 4.98
CA PRO A 264 7.91 27.82 4.98
C PRO A 264 8.45 28.35 6.30
N ILE A 265 9.60 27.83 6.73
CA ILE A 265 10.56 28.66 7.45
C ILE A 265 11.07 29.73 6.45
N CYS A 266 10.20 30.64 6.01
CA CYS A 266 10.51 31.83 5.23
C CYS A 266 9.47 32.90 5.58
N ASN A 267 9.96 33.91 6.29
CA ASN A 267 9.41 35.26 6.20
C ASN A 267 9.15 35.66 4.73
N PRO A 268 8.22 36.60 4.50
CA PRO A 268 7.67 36.91 3.18
C PRO A 268 8.78 37.40 2.25
N ILE A 269 8.94 36.75 1.10
CA ILE A 269 9.64 37.40 -0.02
C ILE A 269 8.64 38.40 -0.61
N VAL A 270 8.79 39.62 -0.11
CA VAL A 270 8.46 40.88 -0.77
C VAL A 270 8.80 40.76 -2.26
N HIS A 271 7.77 40.80 -3.10
CA HIS A 271 7.87 41.43 -4.40
C HIS A 271 6.66 42.33 -4.59
N SER A 272 6.74 43.48 -3.91
CA SER A 272 6.26 44.73 -4.51
C SER A 272 7.06 44.99 -5.78
N ALA A 273 6.35 45.02 -6.91
CA ALA A 273 6.63 45.94 -8.01
C ALA A 273 5.32 46.71 -8.25
#